data_AF-A0A952U913-F1
#
_entry.id   AF-A0A952U913-F1
#
_cell.length_a   1.000
_cell.length_b   1.000
_cell.length_c   1.000
_cell.angle_alpha   90.00
_cell.angle_beta   90.00
_cell.angle_gamma   90.00
#
_symmetry.space_group_name_H-M   'P 1'
#
loop_
_entity.id
_entity.type
_entity.pdbx_description
1 polymer ?
#
loop_
_entity_poly.entity_id
_entity_poly.type
_entity_poly.pdbx_seq_one_letter_code
_entity_poly.pdbx_strand_id
1 'polypeptide(L)'
;MRTAFFIPAEQLIDFIAPLLPEFRGVYHPPIPKSESLTSNLLSVQSYPSTMYVATALVKNPKEIAEKLRQLNHQQNEWSLVGNTLLSFRNFDSPNWVKLCDQDSIEEIPTEEWASSRNEAKQREFVFLLNKCVQAKVRGDLRYFREKDYYHFKATPDLSNRIYHYQPGKRKTEKIVFGASTFVQNGNPYYYRHFAFKGHFKRYDELWYLEITPTYHFTTNGYDLHFNYEVLMSGIKKLERNGAILGQVRAWVCYLTETGDIFTPVYPLLSFGRLQNFEADFGVNDSAWVEKESSIDQLTNSMLDTPLE
;
A
#
# COMPACT_ATOMS: atom_id res chain seq x y z
N MET A 1 -18.88 11.33 5.70
CA MET A 1 -18.96 12.53 4.86
C MET A 1 -18.95 13.72 5.80
N ARG A 2 -17.81 14.41 5.94
CA ARG A 2 -17.73 15.65 6.72
C ARG A 2 -17.33 16.75 5.75
N THR A 3 -18.33 17.55 5.41
CA THR A 3 -18.23 18.75 4.58
C THR A 3 -17.37 19.75 5.34
N ALA A 4 -16.22 20.12 4.79
CA ALA A 4 -15.46 21.26 5.28
C ALA A 4 -16.14 22.52 4.74
N PHE A 5 -16.85 23.24 5.61
CA PHE A 5 -17.25 24.60 5.30
C PHE A 5 -15.97 25.46 5.32
N PHE A 6 -15.64 26.06 4.17
CA PHE A 6 -14.60 27.06 4.07
C PHE A 6 -15.15 28.36 4.68
N ILE A 7 -14.94 28.54 5.98
CA ILE A 7 -15.20 29.82 6.64
C ILE A 7 -13.92 30.65 6.45
N PRO A 8 -13.99 31.83 5.81
CA PRO A 8 -12.87 32.76 5.72
C PRO A 8 -12.33 33.05 7.13
N ALA A 9 -11.01 33.08 7.31
CA ALA A 9 -10.36 33.21 8.62
C ALA A 9 -10.87 34.41 9.45
N GLU A 10 -11.32 35.48 8.78
CA GLU A 10 -11.88 36.68 9.40
C GLU A 10 -13.21 36.41 10.13
N GLN A 11 -14.09 35.56 9.58
CA GLN A 11 -15.38 35.22 10.20
C GLN A 11 -15.25 34.25 11.38
N LEU A 12 -14.13 33.51 11.45
CA LEU A 12 -13.85 32.56 12.52
C LEU A 12 -13.49 33.26 13.83
N ILE A 13 -12.91 34.46 13.74
CA ILE A 13 -12.55 35.29 14.91
C ILE A 13 -13.79 35.84 15.60
N ASP A 14 -14.76 36.36 14.83
CA ASP A 14 -16.00 36.92 15.37
C ASP A 14 -16.91 35.86 16.02
N PHE A 15 -16.85 34.62 15.55
CA PHE A 15 -17.64 33.52 16.11
C PHE A 15 -17.05 32.96 17.42
N ILE A 16 -15.72 32.97 17.56
CA ILE A 16 -15.01 32.38 18.70
C ILE A 16 -14.77 33.40 19.82
N ALA A 17 -14.60 34.68 19.48
CA ALA A 17 -14.28 35.75 20.43
C ALA A 17 -15.22 35.84 21.66
N PRO A 18 -16.55 35.62 21.55
CA PRO A 18 -17.45 35.70 22.70
C PRO A 18 -17.43 34.46 23.61
N LEU A 19 -16.84 33.34 23.16
CA LEU A 19 -16.90 32.03 23.82
C LEU A 19 -15.62 31.67 24.61
N LEU A 20 -14.63 32.57 24.69
CA LEU A 20 -13.38 32.31 25.40
C LEU A 20 -13.19 33.27 26.58
N PRO A 21 -13.79 33.00 27.75
CA PRO A 21 -13.15 33.37 28.99
C PRO A 21 -11.94 32.43 29.20
N GLU A 22 -10.74 33.01 29.21
CA GLU A 22 -9.48 32.42 29.71
C GLU A 22 -8.73 31.34 28.91
N PHE A 23 -8.90 31.23 27.59
CA PHE A 23 -7.85 30.60 26.77
C PHE A 23 -6.78 31.63 26.37
N ARG A 24 -5.91 32.00 27.32
CA ARG A 24 -4.57 32.53 27.00
C ARG A 24 -3.62 31.38 26.59
N GLY A 25 -4.10 30.53 25.69
CA GLY A 25 -3.22 29.63 24.94
C GLY A 25 -2.55 30.46 23.86
N VAL A 26 -1.26 30.72 24.00
CA VAL A 26 -0.48 31.46 23.00
C VAL A 26 -0.64 30.74 21.65
N TYR A 27 -1.43 31.32 20.75
CA TYR A 27 -1.43 30.91 19.35
C TYR A 27 -0.06 31.30 18.80
N HIS A 28 0.85 30.34 18.76
CA HIS A 28 2.07 30.47 18.00
C HIS A 28 1.69 30.20 16.54
N PRO A 29 1.72 31.19 15.63
CA PRO A 29 1.61 30.90 14.22
C PRO A 29 2.70 29.87 13.87
N PRO A 30 2.39 28.87 13.00
CA PRO A 30 3.39 27.90 12.60
C PRO A 30 4.61 28.64 12.08
N ILE A 31 5.80 28.22 12.52
CA ILE A 31 7.04 28.90 12.15
C ILE A 31 7.13 28.85 10.62
N PRO A 32 7.24 30.01 9.93
CA PRO A 32 7.44 30.02 8.49
C PRO A 32 8.76 29.32 8.20
N LYS A 33 8.66 28.13 7.63
CA LYS A 33 9.80 27.31 7.27
C LYS A 33 9.40 26.58 6.01
N SER A 34 10.16 26.82 4.95
CA SER A 34 10.01 26.06 3.72
C SER A 34 10.51 24.64 3.99
N GLU A 35 9.60 23.67 3.91
CA GLU A 35 9.89 22.25 4.09
C GLU A 35 9.38 21.45 2.90
N SER A 36 10.23 20.56 2.38
CA SER A 36 9.84 19.60 1.35
C SER A 36 9.30 18.34 2.02
N LEU A 37 8.01 18.07 1.82
CA LEU A 37 7.29 16.93 2.37
C LEU A 37 7.26 15.79 1.35
N THR A 38 7.90 14.67 1.68
CA THR A 38 7.80 13.44 0.89
C THR A 38 6.58 12.63 1.32
N SER A 39 5.63 12.43 0.40
CA SER A 39 4.47 11.57 0.65
C SER A 39 4.76 10.09 0.43
N ASN A 40 3.82 9.23 0.83
CA ASN A 40 3.79 7.80 0.50
C ASN A 40 3.04 7.49 -0.81
N LEU A 41 2.78 8.50 -1.64
CA LEU A 41 2.10 8.38 -2.93
C LEU A 41 3.13 8.13 -4.03
N LEU A 42 3.18 6.89 -4.53
CA LEU A 42 4.04 6.50 -5.65
C LEU A 42 3.27 6.69 -6.96
N SER A 43 3.74 7.56 -7.85
CA SER A 43 3.06 7.83 -9.13
C SER A 43 2.95 6.58 -10.00
N VAL A 44 1.78 6.29 -10.55
CA VAL A 44 1.63 5.31 -11.63
C VAL A 44 2.17 5.93 -12.91
N GLN A 45 3.25 5.37 -13.45
CA GLN A 45 3.94 5.93 -14.62
C GLN A 45 3.35 5.43 -15.94
N SER A 46 2.97 4.15 -16.00
CA SER A 46 2.27 3.61 -17.15
C SER A 46 1.35 2.44 -16.79
N TYR A 47 0.26 2.36 -17.53
CA TYR A 47 -0.65 1.23 -17.66
C TYR A 47 -1.05 1.14 -19.15
N PRO A 48 -1.59 0.01 -19.63
CA PRO A 48 -1.95 -0.15 -21.03
C PRO A 48 -2.96 0.90 -21.48
N SER A 49 -2.77 1.48 -22.67
CA SER A 49 -3.72 2.44 -23.25
C SER A 49 -5.05 1.81 -23.67
N THR A 50 -5.05 0.49 -23.83
CA THR A 50 -6.19 -0.30 -24.31
C THR A 50 -6.50 -1.41 -23.30
N MET A 51 -7.79 -1.61 -23.06
CA MET A 51 -8.35 -2.79 -22.39
C MET A 51 -9.14 -3.62 -23.39
N TYR A 52 -9.28 -4.88 -23.05
CA TYR A 52 -10.05 -5.85 -23.81
C TYR A 52 -11.29 -6.22 -23.03
N VAL A 53 -12.43 -6.19 -23.70
CA VAL A 53 -13.71 -6.61 -23.16
C VAL A 53 -14.23 -7.78 -23.98
N ALA A 54 -14.82 -8.78 -23.32
CA ALA A 54 -15.45 -9.90 -24.00
C ALA A 54 -16.62 -10.45 -23.19
N THR A 55 -17.56 -11.11 -23.87
CA THR A 55 -18.65 -11.84 -23.21
C THR A 55 -18.11 -13.14 -22.63
N ALA A 56 -18.30 -13.33 -21.32
CA ALA A 56 -17.90 -14.55 -20.64
C ALA A 56 -18.85 -15.71 -21.00
N LEU A 57 -18.28 -16.88 -21.23
CA LEU A 57 -19.02 -18.15 -21.35
C LEU A 57 -19.21 -18.83 -19.98
N VAL A 58 -18.44 -18.37 -18.98
CA VAL A 58 -18.40 -18.91 -17.62
C VAL A 58 -18.78 -17.81 -16.64
N LYS A 59 -19.74 -18.09 -15.75
CA LYS A 59 -20.26 -17.12 -14.78
C LYS A 59 -19.48 -17.05 -13.46
N ASN A 60 -18.60 -18.02 -13.21
CA ASN A 60 -17.86 -18.12 -11.95
C ASN A 60 -16.37 -17.79 -12.14
N PRO A 61 -15.84 -16.72 -11.51
CA PRO A 61 -14.43 -16.38 -11.58
C PRO A 61 -13.50 -17.51 -11.09
N LYS A 62 -13.93 -18.32 -10.11
CA LYS A 62 -13.11 -19.44 -9.62
C LYS A 62 -12.90 -20.50 -10.70
N GLU A 63 -13.93 -20.78 -11.49
CA GLU A 63 -13.86 -21.76 -12.58
C GLU A 63 -12.92 -21.27 -13.70
N ILE A 64 -12.96 -19.97 -14.03
CA ILE A 64 -12.01 -19.35 -14.97
C ILE A 64 -10.57 -19.53 -14.45
N ALA A 65 -10.32 -19.17 -13.19
CA ALA A 65 -8.99 -19.30 -12.58
C ALA A 65 -8.50 -20.76 -12.55
N GLU A 66 -9.39 -21.72 -12.26
CA GLU A 66 -9.07 -23.14 -12.26
C GLU A 66 -8.73 -23.67 -13.65
N LYS A 67 -9.51 -23.30 -14.68
CA LYS A 67 -9.25 -23.65 -16.07
C LYS A 67 -7.92 -23.08 -16.56
N LEU A 68 -7.64 -21.80 -16.28
CA LEU A 68 -6.35 -21.19 -16.63
C LEU A 68 -5.17 -21.90 -15.93
N ARG A 69 -5.35 -22.28 -14.66
CA ARG A 69 -4.36 -23.06 -13.91
C ARG A 69 -4.11 -24.45 -14.53
N GLN A 70 -5.17 -25.15 -14.97
CA GLN A 70 -5.04 -26.45 -15.65
C GLN A 70 -4.28 -26.34 -16.97
N LEU A 71 -4.40 -25.21 -17.66
CA LEU A 71 -3.67 -24.90 -18.90
C LEU A 71 -2.24 -24.38 -18.65
N ASN A 72 -1.81 -24.31 -17.38
CA ASN A 72 -0.56 -23.68 -16.96
C ASN A 72 -0.40 -22.24 -17.49
N HIS A 73 -1.52 -21.55 -17.74
CA HIS A 73 -1.54 -20.19 -18.24
C HIS A 73 -1.62 -19.20 -17.08
N GLN A 74 -0.53 -18.49 -16.82
CA GLN A 74 -0.42 -17.60 -15.68
C GLN A 74 -0.85 -16.17 -16.01
N GLN A 75 -2.14 -15.99 -16.30
CA GLN A 75 -2.78 -14.68 -16.51
C GLN A 75 -3.79 -14.41 -15.39
N ASN A 76 -3.50 -13.42 -14.55
CA ASN A 76 -4.33 -13.05 -13.40
C ASN A 76 -4.95 -11.65 -13.55
N GLU A 77 -4.53 -10.90 -14.56
CA GLU A 77 -4.89 -9.50 -14.85
C GLU A 77 -6.23 -9.37 -15.58
N TRP A 78 -7.24 -10.06 -15.08
CA TRP A 78 -8.60 -10.05 -15.60
C TRP A 78 -9.62 -9.92 -14.48
N SER A 79 -10.80 -9.41 -14.82
CA SER A 79 -11.97 -9.33 -13.96
C SER A 79 -13.21 -9.86 -14.67
N LEU A 80 -14.14 -10.42 -13.91
CA LEU A 80 -15.47 -10.80 -14.39
C LEU A 80 -16.51 -9.99 -13.63
N VAL A 81 -17.28 -9.17 -14.34
CA VAL A 81 -18.38 -8.36 -13.80
C VAL A 81 -19.65 -8.71 -14.55
N GLY A 82 -20.62 -9.30 -13.86
CA GLY A 82 -21.81 -9.85 -14.53
C GLY A 82 -21.39 -10.96 -15.51
N ASN A 83 -21.62 -10.73 -16.81
CA ASN A 83 -21.19 -11.62 -17.89
C ASN A 83 -20.07 -11.02 -18.75
N THR A 84 -19.41 -9.98 -18.26
CA THR A 84 -18.40 -9.23 -19.00
C THR A 84 -17.03 -9.49 -18.40
N LEU A 85 -16.12 -9.99 -19.23
CA LEU A 85 -14.70 -10.09 -18.92
C LEU A 85 -14.00 -8.80 -19.30
N LEU A 86 -13.13 -8.31 -18.43
CA LEU A 86 -12.23 -7.20 -18.71
C LEU A 86 -10.79 -7.62 -18.42
N SER A 87 -9.84 -7.17 -19.23
CA SER A 87 -8.42 -7.50 -19.08
C SER A 87 -7.54 -6.46 -19.77
N PHE A 88 -6.32 -6.29 -19.26
CA PHE A 88 -5.27 -5.51 -19.93
C PHE A 88 -4.55 -6.29 -21.03
N ARG A 89 -4.79 -7.60 -21.12
CA ARG A 89 -4.28 -8.48 -22.17
C ARG A 89 -5.44 -8.96 -23.04
N ASN A 90 -5.17 -9.09 -24.33
CA ASN A 90 -6.12 -9.64 -25.28
C ASN A 90 -6.53 -11.07 -24.89
N PHE A 91 -7.78 -11.41 -25.20
CA PHE A 91 -8.37 -12.73 -25.03
C PHE A 91 -8.19 -13.65 -26.25
N ASP A 92 -7.52 -13.21 -27.32
CA ASP A 92 -7.25 -13.99 -28.54
C ASP A 92 -6.18 -15.11 -28.37
N SER A 93 -6.10 -15.70 -27.18
CA SER A 93 -5.22 -16.86 -26.95
C SER A 93 -6.04 -18.15 -26.93
N PRO A 94 -5.48 -19.30 -27.35
CA PRO A 94 -6.15 -20.59 -27.25
C PRO A 94 -6.68 -20.93 -25.84
N ASN A 95 -6.09 -20.34 -24.79
CA ASN A 95 -6.49 -20.55 -23.40
C ASN A 95 -7.83 -19.90 -23.04
N TRP A 96 -8.30 -18.94 -23.85
CA TRP A 96 -9.51 -18.15 -23.60
C TRP A 96 -10.71 -18.57 -24.46
N VAL A 97 -10.50 -19.37 -25.52
CA VAL A 97 -11.55 -19.82 -26.46
C VAL A 97 -12.73 -20.50 -25.77
N LYS A 98 -12.50 -21.24 -24.67
CA LYS A 98 -13.55 -21.91 -23.88
C LYS A 98 -14.08 -21.08 -22.71
N LEU A 99 -13.56 -19.87 -22.52
CA LEU A 99 -13.83 -18.99 -21.38
C LEU A 99 -14.62 -17.74 -21.80
N CYS A 100 -14.41 -17.25 -23.02
CA CYS A 100 -15.12 -16.10 -23.57
C CYS A 100 -15.47 -16.29 -25.05
N ASP A 101 -16.53 -15.62 -25.47
CA ASP A 101 -16.95 -15.55 -26.87
C ASP A 101 -15.94 -14.71 -27.67
N GLN A 102 -15.24 -15.37 -28.60
CA GLN A 102 -14.16 -14.77 -29.39
C GLN A 102 -14.66 -13.70 -30.37
N ASP A 103 -15.91 -13.81 -30.83
CA ASP A 103 -16.51 -12.84 -31.75
C ASP A 103 -16.96 -11.55 -31.04
N SER A 104 -16.98 -11.58 -29.69
CA SER A 104 -17.37 -10.45 -28.84
C SER A 104 -16.19 -9.66 -28.26
N ILE A 105 -14.95 -9.96 -28.68
CA ILE A 105 -13.76 -9.28 -28.19
C ILE A 105 -13.71 -7.87 -28.75
N GLU A 106 -13.75 -6.89 -27.87
CA GLU A 106 -13.68 -5.46 -28.21
C GLU A 106 -12.46 -4.81 -27.54
N GLU A 107 -11.79 -3.94 -28.31
CA GLU A 107 -10.74 -3.06 -27.80
C GLU A 107 -11.34 -1.73 -27.38
N ILE A 108 -11.09 -1.33 -26.14
CA ILE A 108 -11.63 -0.10 -25.57
C ILE A 108 -10.49 0.72 -24.97
N PRO A 109 -10.46 2.05 -25.16
CA PRO A 109 -9.49 2.90 -24.48
C PRO A 109 -9.60 2.74 -22.96
N THR A 110 -8.47 2.43 -22.30
CA THR A 110 -8.41 2.28 -20.83
C THR A 110 -8.92 3.54 -20.11
N GLU A 111 -8.70 4.69 -20.73
CA GLU A 111 -9.08 5.99 -20.19
C GLU A 111 -10.59 6.15 -20.01
N GLU A 112 -11.43 5.39 -20.72
CA GLU A 112 -12.88 5.35 -20.50
C GLU A 112 -13.26 4.82 -19.11
N TRP A 113 -12.39 4.04 -18.47
CA TRP A 113 -12.55 3.58 -17.08
C TRP A 113 -11.70 4.41 -16.13
N ALA A 114 -10.43 4.62 -16.47
CA ALA A 114 -9.48 5.31 -15.60
C ALA A 114 -9.89 6.77 -15.32
N SER A 115 -10.44 7.45 -16.33
CA SER A 115 -10.89 8.85 -16.20
C SER A 115 -12.37 9.01 -15.84
N SER A 116 -13.14 7.92 -15.86
CA SER A 116 -14.59 7.93 -15.68
C SER A 116 -15.05 8.62 -14.40
N ARG A 117 -16.18 9.33 -14.44
CA ARG A 117 -16.89 9.81 -13.23
C ARG A 117 -17.73 8.71 -12.58
N ASN A 118 -17.91 7.56 -13.25
CA ASN A 118 -18.63 6.42 -12.69
C ASN A 118 -17.72 5.66 -11.73
N GLU A 119 -18.08 5.63 -10.44
CA GLU A 119 -17.33 4.92 -9.41
C GLU A 119 -17.16 3.43 -9.69
N ALA A 120 -18.14 2.77 -10.32
CA ALA A 120 -18.04 1.34 -10.64
C ALA A 120 -16.93 1.09 -11.65
N LYS A 121 -16.86 1.89 -12.72
CA LYS A 121 -15.77 1.82 -13.71
C LYS A 121 -14.40 2.10 -13.06
N GLN A 122 -14.30 3.10 -12.19
CA GLN A 122 -13.06 3.36 -11.47
C GLN A 122 -12.65 2.18 -10.56
N ARG A 123 -13.61 1.56 -9.87
CA ARG A 123 -13.35 0.37 -9.03
C ARG A 123 -12.87 -0.82 -9.86
N GLU A 124 -13.44 -1.04 -11.05
CA GLU A 124 -13.00 -2.06 -11.99
C GLU A 124 -11.57 -1.80 -12.48
N PHE A 125 -11.25 -0.56 -12.84
CA PHE A 125 -9.89 -0.17 -13.21
C PHE A 125 -8.90 -0.41 -12.06
N VAL A 126 -9.22 0.04 -10.85
CA VAL A 126 -8.40 -0.20 -9.65
C VAL A 126 -8.26 -1.69 -9.36
N PHE A 127 -9.29 -2.49 -9.59
CA PHE A 127 -9.20 -3.93 -9.47
C PHE A 127 -8.18 -4.52 -10.45
N LEU A 128 -8.20 -4.12 -11.72
CA LEU A 128 -7.21 -4.56 -12.72
C LEU A 128 -5.79 -4.12 -12.34
N LEU A 129 -5.60 -2.88 -11.87
CA LEU A 129 -4.30 -2.41 -11.37
C LEU A 129 -3.81 -3.25 -10.18
N ASN A 130 -4.69 -3.61 -9.25
CA ASN A 130 -4.35 -4.52 -8.14
C ASN A 130 -3.94 -5.91 -8.64
N LYS A 131 -4.57 -6.42 -9.70
CA LYS A 131 -4.12 -7.67 -10.35
C LYS A 131 -2.75 -7.53 -10.99
N CYS A 132 -2.46 -6.38 -11.60
CA CYS A 132 -1.13 -6.07 -12.12
C CYS A 132 -0.07 -6.03 -11.01
N VAL A 133 -0.36 -5.40 -9.87
CA VAL A 133 0.56 -5.42 -8.71
C VAL A 133 0.79 -6.87 -8.25
N GLN A 134 -0.28 -7.66 -8.06
CA GLN A 134 -0.16 -9.07 -7.70
C GLN A 134 0.72 -9.84 -8.67
N ALA A 135 0.53 -9.66 -9.98
CA ALA A 135 1.31 -10.33 -11.00
C ALA A 135 2.78 -9.86 -11.00
N LYS A 136 3.03 -8.56 -10.86
CA LYS A 136 4.37 -7.96 -10.81
C LYS A 136 5.21 -8.49 -9.64
N VAL A 137 4.60 -8.60 -8.45
CA VAL A 137 5.34 -8.95 -7.21
C VAL A 137 5.28 -10.43 -6.84
N ARG A 138 4.56 -11.27 -7.61
CA ARG A 138 4.28 -12.67 -7.28
C ARG A 138 5.52 -13.53 -7.06
N GLY A 139 6.68 -13.15 -7.60
CA GLY A 139 7.94 -13.87 -7.41
C GLY A 139 8.35 -13.89 -5.95
N ASP A 140 8.34 -12.73 -5.30
CA ASP A 140 8.89 -12.56 -3.96
C ASP A 140 7.83 -12.42 -2.88
N LEU A 141 6.68 -11.86 -3.23
CA LEU A 141 5.64 -11.52 -2.28
C LEU A 141 4.44 -12.45 -2.40
N ARG A 142 3.72 -12.59 -1.29
CA ARG A 142 2.39 -13.19 -1.22
C ARG A 142 1.39 -12.12 -0.81
N TYR A 143 0.22 -12.13 -1.43
CA TYR A 143 -0.91 -11.28 -1.05
C TYR A 143 -1.74 -11.98 0.02
N PHE A 144 -1.89 -11.35 1.19
CA PHE A 144 -2.68 -11.84 2.30
C PHE A 144 -4.06 -11.18 2.29
N ARG A 145 -5.03 -11.90 1.71
CA ARG A 145 -6.38 -11.37 1.41
C ARG A 145 -7.16 -10.89 2.64
N GLU A 146 -7.01 -11.55 3.78
CA GLU A 146 -7.80 -11.25 4.99
C GLU A 146 -7.53 -9.85 5.54
N LYS A 147 -6.29 -9.36 5.43
CA LYS A 147 -5.89 -8.04 5.93
C LYS A 147 -5.42 -7.06 4.84
N ASP A 148 -5.56 -7.44 3.58
CA ASP A 148 -5.30 -6.62 2.39
C ASP A 148 -3.87 -6.02 2.36
N TYR A 149 -2.86 -6.88 2.35
CA TYR A 149 -1.46 -6.47 2.17
C TYR A 149 -0.61 -7.52 1.46
N TYR A 150 0.55 -7.10 0.98
CA TYR A 150 1.59 -7.96 0.41
C TYR A 150 2.71 -8.14 1.43
N HIS A 151 3.27 -9.34 1.54
CA HIS A 151 4.41 -9.62 2.40
C HIS A 151 5.44 -10.50 1.70
N PHE A 152 6.72 -10.34 2.03
CA PHE A 152 7.77 -11.23 1.52
C PHE A 152 7.51 -12.67 1.94
N LYS A 153 7.72 -13.62 1.02
CA LYS A 153 7.67 -15.05 1.31
C LYS A 153 8.85 -15.46 2.20
N ALA A 154 8.63 -16.50 3.01
CA ALA A 154 9.72 -17.18 3.71
C ALA A 154 10.73 -17.77 2.70
N THR A 155 11.98 -17.82 3.12
CA THR A 155 13.00 -18.63 2.44
C THR A 155 12.74 -20.12 2.70
N PRO A 156 13.11 -21.03 1.79
CA PRO A 156 12.88 -22.47 1.97
C PRO A 156 13.51 -23.05 3.23
N ASP A 157 14.63 -22.48 3.67
CA ASP A 157 15.41 -22.88 4.85
C ASP A 157 15.14 -22.01 6.08
N LEU A 158 14.17 -21.09 6.00
CA LEU A 158 13.81 -20.13 7.04
C LEU A 158 14.94 -19.17 7.46
N SER A 159 16.02 -19.09 6.69
CA SER A 159 17.11 -18.13 6.89
C SER A 159 16.67 -16.69 6.62
N ASN A 160 17.42 -15.71 7.14
CA ASN A 160 17.14 -14.31 6.89
C ASN A 160 17.24 -13.98 5.39
N ARG A 161 16.19 -13.38 4.84
CA ARG A 161 16.21 -12.78 3.51
C ARG A 161 16.58 -11.31 3.63
N ILE A 162 17.67 -10.91 2.97
CA ILE A 162 18.13 -9.52 2.91
C ILE A 162 17.79 -8.95 1.53
N TYR A 163 17.16 -7.78 1.52
CA TYR A 163 16.94 -6.99 0.32
C TYR A 163 17.93 -5.83 0.30
N HIS A 164 18.80 -5.81 -0.72
CA HIS A 164 19.76 -4.74 -0.95
C HIS A 164 19.17 -3.75 -1.95
N TYR A 165 19.17 -2.47 -1.60
CA TYR A 165 18.60 -1.42 -2.43
C TYR A 165 19.41 -0.12 -2.31
N GLN A 166 19.18 0.82 -3.22
CA GLN A 166 19.93 2.07 -3.28
C GLN A 166 18.99 3.26 -3.42
N PRO A 167 18.49 3.84 -2.30
CA PRO A 167 17.75 5.09 -2.34
C PRO A 167 18.74 6.23 -2.64
N GLY A 168 18.83 6.63 -3.91
CA GLY A 168 19.76 7.67 -4.36
C GLY A 168 21.20 7.15 -4.50
N LYS A 169 22.15 7.71 -3.72
CA LYS A 169 23.60 7.43 -3.88
C LYS A 169 24.18 6.40 -2.92
N ARG A 170 23.47 6.03 -1.85
CA ARG A 170 23.98 5.11 -0.82
C ARG A 170 23.30 3.76 -0.92
N LYS A 171 24.09 2.69 -1.04
CA LYS A 171 23.58 1.32 -0.91
C LYS A 171 23.19 1.07 0.55
N THR A 172 22.09 0.36 0.72
CA THR A 172 21.53 0.00 2.02
C THR A 172 20.90 -1.38 1.93
N GLU A 173 20.62 -1.97 3.08
CA GLU A 173 20.00 -3.28 3.16
C GLU A 173 18.86 -3.30 4.17
N LYS A 174 17.95 -4.26 4.01
CA LYS A 174 16.88 -4.53 4.97
C LYS A 174 16.62 -6.02 5.04
N ILE A 175 16.53 -6.55 6.26
CA ILE A 175 16.02 -7.90 6.48
C ILE A 175 14.51 -7.88 6.20
N VAL A 176 14.10 -8.50 5.10
CA VAL A 176 12.71 -8.53 4.62
C VAL A 176 11.96 -9.78 5.03
N PHE A 177 12.69 -10.82 5.43
CA PHE A 177 12.17 -11.97 6.14
C PHE A 177 13.22 -12.45 7.13
N GLY A 178 12.82 -12.84 8.34
CA GLY A 178 13.76 -13.37 9.31
C GLY A 178 13.13 -13.80 10.63
N ALA A 179 13.87 -14.62 11.36
CA ALA A 179 13.48 -15.12 12.67
C ALA A 179 13.57 -14.02 13.75
N SER A 180 12.66 -14.07 14.73
CA SER A 180 12.79 -13.31 15.96
C SER A 180 14.04 -13.76 16.73
N THR A 181 14.71 -12.80 17.37
CA THR A 181 15.82 -13.11 18.30
C THR A 181 15.32 -13.72 19.60
N PHE A 182 14.05 -13.52 19.94
CA PHE A 182 13.43 -14.16 21.10
C PHE A 182 13.08 -15.62 20.76
N VAL A 183 13.60 -16.54 21.58
CA VAL A 183 13.45 -17.99 21.41
C VAL A 183 12.53 -18.55 22.50
N GLN A 184 11.56 -19.38 22.10
CA GLN A 184 10.68 -20.12 22.99
C GLN A 184 10.72 -21.60 22.62
N ASN A 185 10.95 -22.47 23.61
CA ASN A 185 11.03 -23.92 23.43
C ASN A 185 12.02 -24.35 22.33
N GLY A 186 13.17 -23.68 22.25
CA GLY A 186 14.22 -23.98 21.26
C GLY A 186 13.96 -23.47 19.85
N ASN A 187 12.81 -22.83 19.59
CA ASN A 187 12.47 -22.25 18.28
C ASN A 187 12.31 -20.73 18.38
N PRO A 188 12.57 -19.96 17.31
CA PRO A 188 12.19 -18.56 17.27
C PRO A 188 10.70 -18.39 17.57
N TYR A 189 10.36 -17.40 18.39
CA TYR A 189 8.98 -17.18 18.79
C TYR A 189 8.07 -16.83 17.61
N TYR A 190 8.58 -16.08 16.64
CA TYR A 190 7.92 -15.80 15.37
C TYR A 190 8.93 -15.57 14.26
N TYR A 191 8.47 -15.62 13.02
CA TYR A 191 9.13 -15.07 11.85
C TYR A 191 8.43 -13.78 11.42
N ARG A 192 9.22 -12.75 11.10
CA ARG A 192 8.72 -11.45 10.63
C ARG A 192 8.95 -11.32 9.15
N HIS A 193 7.90 -10.92 8.44
CA HIS A 193 7.91 -10.62 7.02
C HIS A 193 7.65 -9.13 6.84
N PHE A 194 8.50 -8.46 6.07
CA PHE A 194 8.26 -7.09 5.66
C PHE A 194 7.09 -7.03 4.69
N ALA A 195 6.18 -6.10 4.91
CA ALA A 195 4.93 -6.02 4.17
C ALA A 195 4.52 -4.58 3.82
N PHE A 196 3.57 -4.44 2.88
CA PHE A 196 2.90 -3.17 2.60
C PHE A 196 1.45 -3.37 2.19
N LYS A 197 0.61 -2.39 2.54
CA LYS A 197 -0.68 -2.16 1.89
C LYS A 197 -0.46 -1.23 0.70
N GLY A 198 -1.08 -1.55 -0.42
CA GLY A 198 -1.06 -0.72 -1.61
C GLY A 198 -2.48 -0.32 -1.99
N HIS A 199 -2.79 0.96 -1.93
CA HIS A 199 -4.12 1.48 -2.30
C HIS A 199 -4.01 2.47 -3.44
N PHE A 200 -4.70 2.20 -4.55
CA PHE A 200 -4.72 3.15 -5.65
C PHE A 200 -5.62 4.34 -5.32
N LYS A 201 -5.09 5.54 -5.53
CA LYS A 201 -5.76 6.82 -5.35
C LYS A 201 -5.65 7.63 -6.63
N ARG A 202 -6.70 8.40 -6.94
CA ARG A 202 -6.69 9.35 -8.04
C ARG A 202 -6.72 10.77 -7.48
N TYR A 203 -5.74 11.59 -7.84
CA TYR A 203 -5.64 13.00 -7.46
C TYR A 203 -5.25 13.80 -8.70
N ASP A 204 -5.93 14.91 -8.96
CA ASP A 204 -5.72 15.77 -10.13
C ASP A 204 -5.57 14.97 -11.43
N GLU A 205 -6.52 14.06 -11.63
CA GLU A 205 -6.62 13.15 -12.78
C GLU A 205 -5.52 12.08 -12.88
N LEU A 206 -4.48 12.14 -12.04
CA LEU A 206 -3.37 11.20 -12.00
C LEU A 206 -3.60 10.07 -10.98
N TRP A 207 -3.08 8.89 -11.31
CA TRP A 207 -3.14 7.71 -10.45
C TRP A 207 -1.86 7.54 -9.63
N TYR A 208 -2.03 7.17 -8.37
CA TYR A 208 -0.96 6.91 -7.41
C TYR A 208 -1.23 5.60 -6.67
N LEU A 209 -0.16 4.88 -6.32
CA LEU A 209 -0.20 3.83 -5.33
C LEU A 209 0.21 4.41 -3.98
N GLU A 210 -0.74 4.51 -3.06
CA GLU A 210 -0.49 4.83 -1.67
C GLU A 210 0.13 3.62 -0.97
N ILE A 211 1.35 3.78 -0.47
CA ILE A 211 2.10 2.71 0.21
C ILE A 211 1.99 2.90 1.71
N THR A 212 1.44 1.91 2.41
CA THR A 212 1.48 1.86 3.88
C THR A 212 2.30 0.67 4.33
N PRO A 213 3.55 0.87 4.79
CA PRO A 213 4.37 -0.21 5.34
C PRO A 213 3.68 -0.91 6.52
N THR A 214 3.89 -2.21 6.62
CA THR A 214 3.36 -3.05 7.69
C THR A 214 4.22 -4.31 7.83
N TYR A 215 3.80 -5.24 8.68
CA TYR A 215 4.45 -6.54 8.86
C TYR A 215 3.45 -7.68 8.82
N HIS A 216 3.98 -8.86 8.52
CA HIS A 216 3.29 -10.12 8.72
C HIS A 216 4.12 -11.01 9.66
N PHE A 217 3.44 -11.71 10.56
CA PHE A 217 4.08 -12.59 11.55
C PHE A 217 3.57 -14.00 11.35
N THR A 218 4.50 -14.94 11.33
CA THR A 218 4.19 -16.36 11.18
C THR A 218 4.90 -17.19 12.23
N THR A 219 4.34 -18.35 12.57
CA THR A 219 4.98 -19.29 13.51
C THR A 219 6.08 -20.12 12.81
N ASN A 220 5.89 -20.43 11.53
CA ASN A 220 6.72 -21.37 10.76
C ASN A 220 7.13 -20.83 9.37
N GLY A 221 7.01 -19.52 9.14
CA GLY A 221 7.23 -18.90 7.83
C GLY A 221 5.97 -18.83 6.95
N TYR A 222 4.88 -19.50 7.33
CA TYR A 222 3.68 -19.62 6.49
C TYR A 222 2.37 -19.31 7.23
N ASP A 223 2.16 -19.93 8.39
CA ASP A 223 0.93 -19.82 9.15
C ASP A 223 0.94 -18.58 10.03
N LEU A 224 -0.14 -17.81 9.99
CA LEU A 224 -0.30 -16.58 10.78
C LEU A 224 -0.06 -16.85 12.26
N HIS A 225 0.78 -16.03 12.89
CA HIS A 225 1.09 -16.17 14.30
C HIS A 225 -0.13 -15.81 15.18
N PHE A 226 -0.44 -16.63 16.18
CA PHE A 226 -1.62 -16.47 17.04
C PHE A 226 -1.69 -15.11 17.76
N ASN A 227 -0.54 -14.57 18.18
CA ASN A 227 -0.42 -13.24 18.80
C ASN A 227 -0.19 -12.10 17.80
N TYR A 228 -0.62 -12.22 16.54
CA TYR A 228 -0.37 -11.23 15.48
C TYR A 228 -0.70 -9.78 15.90
N GLU A 229 -1.88 -9.54 16.48
CA GLU A 229 -2.33 -8.18 16.84
C GLU A 229 -1.44 -7.55 17.94
N VAL A 230 -0.99 -8.36 18.89
CA VAL A 230 -0.09 -7.92 19.96
C VAL A 230 1.29 -7.56 19.38
N LEU A 231 1.84 -8.41 18.52
CA LEU A 231 3.12 -8.15 17.84
C LEU A 231 3.06 -6.90 16.96
N MET A 232 1.96 -6.74 16.21
CA MET A 232 1.73 -5.59 15.35
C MET A 232 1.63 -4.28 16.14
N SER A 233 0.83 -4.26 17.20
CA SER A 233 0.69 -3.08 18.05
C SER A 233 2.00 -2.71 18.74
N GLY A 234 2.76 -3.71 19.21
CA GLY A 234 4.08 -3.50 19.80
C GLY A 234 5.06 -2.82 18.85
N ILE A 235 5.16 -3.28 17.60
CA ILE A 235 6.07 -2.68 16.62
C ILE A 235 5.65 -1.26 16.24
N LYS A 236 4.34 -1.00 16.07
CA LYS A 236 3.86 0.35 15.76
C LYS A 236 4.21 1.38 16.83
N LYS A 237 4.26 0.98 18.11
CA LYS A 237 4.68 1.87 19.21
C LYS A 237 6.18 2.21 19.16
N LEU A 238 7.00 1.36 18.55
CA LEU A 238 8.45 1.56 18.47
C LEU A 238 8.87 2.33 17.21
N GLU A 239 8.04 2.30 16.15
CA GLU A 239 8.37 2.89 14.87
C GLU A 239 8.10 4.40 14.83
N ARG A 240 9.17 5.19 14.65
CA ARG A 240 9.11 6.64 14.45
C ARG A 240 9.01 7.00 12.97
N ASN A 241 8.59 8.23 12.67
CA ASN A 241 8.42 8.76 11.30
C ASN A 241 9.61 8.50 10.37
N GLY A 242 10.86 8.71 10.85
CA GLY A 242 12.05 8.45 10.05
C GLY A 242 12.22 6.99 9.63
N ALA A 243 11.83 6.04 10.50
CA ALA A 243 11.86 4.61 10.18
C ALA A 243 10.78 4.25 9.15
N ILE A 244 9.59 4.84 9.25
CA ILE A 244 8.49 4.66 8.30
C ILE A 244 8.89 5.18 6.91
N LEU A 245 9.49 6.38 6.83
CA LEU A 245 9.99 6.92 5.57
C LEU A 245 11.04 6.01 4.92
N GLY A 246 11.95 5.44 5.71
CA GLY A 246 12.91 4.44 5.24
C GLY A 246 12.24 3.20 4.64
N GLN A 247 11.15 2.73 5.25
CA GLN A 247 10.36 1.61 4.75
C GLN A 247 9.62 1.94 3.45
N VAL A 248 9.02 3.12 3.35
CA VAL A 248 8.39 3.59 2.10
C VAL A 248 9.43 3.63 0.98
N ARG A 249 10.62 4.19 1.23
CA ARG A 249 11.72 4.22 0.25
C ARG A 249 12.16 2.82 -0.19
N ALA A 250 12.25 1.87 0.73
CA ALA A 250 12.56 0.49 0.39
C ALA A 250 11.51 -0.12 -0.57
N TRP A 251 10.21 0.12 -0.30
CA TRP A 251 9.14 -0.34 -1.19
C TRP A 251 9.14 0.35 -2.54
N VAL A 252 9.43 1.65 -2.59
CA VAL A 252 9.56 2.39 -3.85
C VAL A 252 10.68 1.78 -4.68
N CYS A 253 11.87 1.59 -4.12
CA CYS A 253 12.97 0.92 -4.83
C CYS A 253 12.54 -0.44 -5.38
N TYR A 254 11.92 -1.29 -4.56
CA TYR A 254 11.44 -2.62 -4.96
C TYR A 254 10.40 -2.57 -6.10
N LEU A 255 9.45 -1.64 -6.03
CA LEU A 255 8.38 -1.53 -7.03
C LEU A 255 8.85 -0.88 -8.34
N THR A 256 9.85 0.00 -8.27
CA THR A 256 10.43 0.70 -9.43
C THR A 256 11.62 -0.02 -10.04
N GLU A 257 12.09 -1.11 -9.44
CA GLU A 257 13.18 -1.91 -9.97
C GLU A 257 12.91 -2.33 -11.41
N THR A 258 13.84 -1.95 -12.28
CA THR A 258 13.87 -2.42 -13.66
C THR A 258 14.42 -3.83 -13.65
N GLY A 259 13.74 -4.73 -14.33
CA GLY A 259 14.18 -6.10 -14.53
C GLY A 259 15.62 -6.22 -15.06
N ASP A 260 16.21 -7.39 -14.86
CA ASP A 260 17.52 -7.74 -15.39
C ASP A 260 17.41 -8.67 -16.60
N ILE A 261 18.55 -9.20 -17.06
CA ILE A 261 18.62 -10.09 -18.22
C ILE A 261 17.80 -11.39 -18.01
N PHE A 262 17.61 -11.80 -16.76
CA PHE A 262 16.89 -13.03 -16.39
C PHE A 262 15.43 -12.78 -16.00
N THR A 263 15.10 -11.54 -15.61
CA THR A 263 13.79 -11.14 -15.14
C THR A 263 13.33 -9.92 -15.94
N PRO A 264 12.50 -10.10 -16.99
CA PRO A 264 12.04 -8.96 -17.78
C PRO A 264 11.21 -7.99 -16.94
N VAL A 265 11.25 -6.71 -17.31
CA VAL A 265 10.39 -5.67 -16.71
C VAL A 265 8.92 -6.07 -16.90
N TYR A 266 8.13 -5.98 -15.83
CA TYR A 266 6.70 -6.25 -15.89
C TYR A 266 5.99 -5.24 -16.83
N PRO A 267 5.29 -5.68 -17.89
CA PRO A 267 4.93 -4.79 -19.00
C PRO A 267 3.63 -4.00 -18.78
N LEU A 268 2.75 -4.41 -17.87
CA LEU A 268 1.40 -3.83 -17.73
C LEU A 268 1.30 -2.75 -16.65
N LEU A 269 2.34 -2.55 -15.85
CA LEU A 269 2.31 -1.54 -14.80
C LEU A 269 3.72 -1.11 -14.42
N SER A 270 3.99 0.18 -14.55
CA SER A 270 5.22 0.80 -14.08
C SER A 270 4.93 1.94 -13.11
N PHE A 271 5.89 2.19 -12.22
CA PHE A 271 5.81 3.22 -11.20
C PHE A 271 6.95 4.21 -11.39
N GLY A 272 6.67 5.47 -11.07
CA GLY A 272 7.61 6.57 -11.17
C GLY A 272 8.23 6.91 -9.81
N ARG A 273 8.05 8.15 -9.37
CA ARG A 273 8.65 8.68 -8.13
C ARG A 273 7.59 8.94 -7.06
N LEU A 274 8.04 9.09 -5.81
CA LEU A 274 7.18 9.61 -4.74
C LEU A 274 6.81 11.06 -5.05
N GLN A 275 5.55 11.42 -4.74
CA GLN A 275 5.11 12.79 -4.82
C GLN A 275 5.70 13.59 -3.64
N ASN A 276 6.38 14.69 -3.96
CA ASN A 276 6.84 15.68 -2.99
C ASN A 276 5.93 16.91 -3.04
N PHE A 277 5.77 17.55 -1.89
CA PHE A 277 5.03 18.79 -1.74
C PHE A 277 5.93 19.81 -1.06
N GLU A 278 5.84 21.07 -1.47
CA GLU A 278 6.49 22.17 -0.74
C GLU A 278 5.46 22.77 0.22
N ALA A 279 5.84 22.93 1.48
CA ALA A 279 5.04 23.60 2.49
C ALA A 279 5.79 24.83 2.99
N ASP A 280 5.10 25.97 3.07
CA ASP A 280 5.67 27.24 3.57
C ASP A 280 5.57 27.38 5.11
N PHE A 281 5.16 26.30 5.78
CA PHE A 281 5.05 26.19 7.22
C PHE A 281 5.75 24.91 7.68
N GLY A 282 6.51 24.98 8.76
CA GLY A 282 7.21 23.82 9.31
C GLY A 282 6.67 23.38 10.65
N VAL A 283 6.73 22.07 10.91
CA VAL A 283 6.47 21.51 12.24
C VAL A 283 7.79 21.42 12.99
N ASN A 284 7.85 21.96 14.21
CA ASN A 284 9.01 21.78 15.07
C ASN A 284 8.95 20.38 15.71
N ASP A 285 9.49 19.36 15.02
CA ASP A 285 9.53 17.98 15.50
C ASP A 285 10.07 17.86 16.93
N SER A 286 11.09 18.64 17.30
CA SER A 286 11.67 18.59 18.65
C SER A 286 10.68 19.03 19.74
N ALA A 287 9.88 20.08 19.49
CA ALA A 287 8.85 20.55 20.40
C ALA A 287 7.64 19.59 20.49
N TRP A 288 7.45 18.74 19.48
CA TRP A 288 6.36 17.76 19.44
C TRP A 288 6.72 16.45 20.15
N VAL A 289 7.96 15.97 19.99
CA VAL A 289 8.46 14.76 20.67
C VAL A 289 8.51 14.93 22.19
N GLU A 290 8.79 16.14 22.69
CA GLU A 290 8.76 16.46 24.12
C GLU A 290 7.36 16.34 24.74
N LYS A 291 6.30 16.61 23.96
CA LYS A 291 4.91 16.50 24.44
C LYS A 291 4.42 15.06 24.50
N GLU A 292 4.74 14.21 23.52
CA GLU A 292 4.36 12.78 23.56
C GLU A 292 4.97 12.07 24.77
N SER A 293 6.26 12.31 25.02
CA SER A 293 6.96 11.77 26.19
C SER A 293 6.38 12.28 27.52
N SER A 294 5.93 13.52 27.58
CA SER A 294 5.26 14.09 28.75
C SER A 294 3.85 13.52 28.97
N ILE A 295 3.08 13.25 27.91
CA ILE A 295 1.74 12.64 27.98
C ILE A 295 1.83 11.16 28.39
N ASP A 296 2.82 10.42 27.88
CA ASP A 296 3.08 9.04 28.29
C ASP A 296 3.53 8.96 29.76
N GLN A 297 4.27 9.95 30.26
CA GLN A 297 4.63 10.04 31.68
C GLN A 297 3.41 10.37 32.57
N LEU A 298 2.55 11.29 32.14
CA LEU A 298 1.32 11.66 32.87
C LEU A 298 0.32 10.50 32.93
N THR A 299 0.10 9.79 31.82
CA THR A 299 -0.82 8.64 31.75
C THR A 299 -0.32 7.45 32.56
N ASN A 300 0.99 7.18 32.59
CA ASN A 300 1.56 6.16 33.47
C ASN A 300 1.47 6.57 34.96
N SER A 301 1.63 7.85 35.30
CA SER A 301 1.51 8.32 36.69
C SER A 301 0.08 8.25 37.26
N MET A 302 -0.94 8.35 36.40
CA MET A 302 -2.36 8.20 36.78
C MET A 302 -2.80 6.73 36.94
N LEU A 303 -2.01 5.76 36.45
CA LEU A 303 -2.28 4.33 36.60
C LEU A 303 -1.60 3.71 37.85
N ASP A 304 -0.62 4.42 38.44
CA ASP A 304 0.11 3.99 39.64
C ASP A 304 -0.44 4.57 40.95
N THR A 305 -1.57 5.28 40.92
CA THR A 305 -2.23 5.73 42.15
C THR A 305 -3.07 4.58 42.71
N PRO A 306 -2.80 4.07 43.93
CA PRO A 306 -3.64 3.04 44.53
C PRO A 306 -5.05 3.59 44.72
N LEU A 307 -6.06 2.84 44.30
CA LEU A 307 -7.43 3.06 44.74
C LEU A 307 -7.45 2.87 46.26
N GLU A 308 -7.66 3.97 47.00
CA GLU A 308 -8.13 3.92 48.39
C GLU A 308 -9.51 3.25 48.48
#